data_AF-A0A645C765-F1
#
_entry.id   AF-A0A645C765-F1
#
_cell.length_a   1.000
_cell.length_b   1.000
_cell.length_c   1.000
_cell.angle_alpha   90.00
_cell.angle_beta   90.00
_cell.angle_gamma   90.00
#
_symmetry.space_group_name_H-M   'P 1'
#
loop_
_entity.id
_entity.type
_entity.pdbx_description
1 polymer ?
#
loop_
_entity_poly.entity_id
_entity_poly.type
_entity_poly.pdbx_seq_one_letter_code
_entity_poly.pdbx_strand_id
1 'polypeptide(L)'
;MASIQKIIIERLLALVRMEIKKYIRFDTHNRLKVDLAECRQRLLKLEKAAESQGEETFSIWLTRMRTDGESLKALRKKLAISQKELAILLDTNPATVNRWESGRVRLSRKSCEKIAKIRALSTSEAHQILREKYILQKKT
;
A
#
# COMPACT_ATOMS: atom_id res chain seq x y z
N MET A 1 40.05 -54.91 -24.79
CA MET A 1 39.76 -53.73 -25.64
C MET A 1 38.49 -52.97 -25.23
N ALA A 2 37.47 -53.59 -24.60
CA ALA A 2 36.22 -52.92 -24.21
C ALA A 2 36.34 -51.82 -23.11
N SER A 3 37.35 -51.89 -22.24
CA SER A 3 37.47 -50.96 -21.09
C SER A 3 37.92 -49.55 -21.51
N ILE A 4 38.83 -49.45 -22.48
CA ILE A 4 39.35 -48.16 -22.97
C ILE A 4 38.27 -47.39 -23.74
N GLN A 5 37.51 -48.07 -24.62
CA GLN A 5 36.38 -47.45 -25.31
C GLN A 5 35.32 -46.93 -24.33
N LYS A 6 35.02 -47.69 -23.27
CA LYS A 6 34.07 -47.27 -22.24
C LYS A 6 34.52 -46.00 -21.51
N ILE A 7 35.80 -45.93 -21.14
CA ILE A 7 36.40 -44.75 -20.50
C ILE A 7 36.35 -43.53 -21.44
N ILE A 8 36.66 -43.72 -22.72
CA ILE A 8 36.60 -42.65 -23.73
C ILE A 8 35.16 -42.15 -23.91
N ILE A 9 34.18 -43.06 -23.99
CA ILE A 9 32.76 -42.71 -24.12
C ILE A 9 32.26 -41.95 -22.88
N GLU A 10 32.61 -42.40 -21.67
CA GLU A 10 32.25 -41.69 -20.44
C GLU A 10 32.85 -40.28 -20.38
N ARG A 11 34.10 -40.12 -20.83
CA ARG A 11 34.79 -38.82 -20.91
C ARG A 11 34.10 -37.89 -21.91
N LEU A 12 33.74 -38.40 -23.09
CA LEU A 12 33.01 -37.65 -24.11
C LEU A 12 31.62 -37.23 -23.63
N LEU A 13 30.86 -38.14 -23.01
CA LEU A 13 29.55 -37.84 -22.44
C LEU A 13 29.65 -36.77 -21.35
N ALA A 14 30.69 -36.78 -20.51
CA ALA A 14 30.93 -35.76 -19.51
C ALA A 14 31.18 -34.39 -20.13
N LEU A 15 31.99 -34.32 -21.20
CA LEU A 15 32.27 -33.07 -21.91
C LEU A 15 31.01 -32.50 -22.59
N VAL A 16 30.25 -33.35 -23.28
CA VAL A 16 28.99 -32.94 -23.92
C VAL A 16 27.98 -32.45 -22.88
N ARG A 17 27.84 -33.13 -21.74
CA ARG A 17 26.98 -32.68 -20.63
C ARG A 17 27.41 -31.33 -20.05
N MET A 18 28.72 -31.09 -19.93
CA MET A 18 29.23 -29.79 -19.46
C MET A 18 28.91 -28.68 -20.44
N GLU A 19 29.08 -28.90 -21.75
CA GLU A 19 28.80 -27.91 -22.78
C GLU A 19 27.31 -27.58 -22.88
N ILE A 20 26.45 -28.62 -22.84
CA ILE A 20 24.99 -28.46 -22.77
C ILE A 20 24.61 -27.67 -21.51
N LYS A 21 25.16 -28.00 -20.33
CA LYS A 21 24.90 -27.27 -19.08
C LYS A 21 25.37 -25.82 -19.12
N LYS A 22 26.40 -25.49 -19.91
CA LYS A 22 26.92 -24.13 -20.08
C LYS A 22 25.97 -23.30 -20.93
N TYR A 23 25.53 -23.84 -22.08
CA TYR A 23 24.58 -23.18 -22.97
C TYR A 23 23.20 -23.01 -22.34
N ILE A 24 22.64 -24.06 -21.72
CA ILE A 24 21.32 -23.99 -21.07
C ILE A 24 21.35 -22.95 -19.94
N ARG A 25 22.34 -22.97 -19.03
CA ARG A 25 22.41 -21.97 -17.95
C ARG A 25 22.65 -20.55 -18.46
N PHE A 26 23.41 -20.37 -19.54
CA PHE A 26 23.72 -19.04 -20.04
C PHE A 26 22.51 -18.38 -20.71
N ASP A 27 21.79 -19.11 -21.56
CA ASP A 27 20.64 -18.59 -22.29
C ASP A 27 19.42 -18.38 -21.37
N THR A 28 19.10 -19.35 -20.51
CA THR A 28 17.95 -19.20 -19.59
C THR A 28 18.19 -18.11 -18.56
N HIS A 29 19.40 -18.03 -17.98
CA HIS A 29 19.69 -17.03 -16.95
C HIS A 29 19.72 -15.62 -17.50
N ASN A 30 20.27 -15.42 -18.70
CA ASN A 30 20.31 -14.09 -19.32
C ASN A 30 18.92 -13.65 -19.77
N ARG A 31 18.10 -14.54 -20.33
CA ARG A 31 16.69 -14.24 -20.65
C ARG A 31 15.91 -13.86 -19.40
N LEU A 32 16.00 -14.68 -18.34
CA LEU A 32 15.36 -14.39 -17.06
C LEU A 32 15.82 -13.05 -16.45
N LYS A 33 17.08 -12.66 -16.62
CA LYS A 33 17.57 -11.34 -16.19
C LYS A 33 16.93 -10.20 -16.96
N VAL A 34 16.80 -10.35 -18.28
CA VAL A 34 16.16 -9.35 -19.15
C VAL A 34 14.68 -9.23 -18.77
N ASP A 35 13.98 -10.35 -18.64
CA ASP A 35 12.57 -10.39 -18.24
C ASP A 35 12.37 -9.77 -16.85
N LEU A 36 13.24 -10.08 -15.89
CA LEU A 36 13.22 -9.47 -14.55
C LEU A 36 13.45 -7.96 -14.60
N ALA A 37 14.38 -7.49 -15.43
CA ALA A 37 14.62 -6.06 -15.61
C ALA A 37 13.39 -5.37 -16.23
N GLU A 38 12.75 -5.99 -17.20
CA GLU A 38 11.53 -5.49 -17.82
C GLU A 38 10.37 -5.44 -16.81
N CYS A 39 10.13 -6.51 -16.06
CA CYS A 39 9.13 -6.55 -15.00
C CYS A 39 9.37 -5.45 -13.96
N ARG A 40 10.62 -5.22 -13.54
CA ARG A 40 10.96 -4.11 -12.62
C ARG A 40 10.62 -2.74 -13.20
N GLN A 41 10.95 -2.51 -14.47
CA GLN A 41 10.62 -1.25 -15.15
C GLN A 41 9.10 -1.04 -15.28
N ARG A 42 8.34 -2.11 -15.57
CA ARG A 42 6.88 -2.07 -15.60
C ARG A 42 6.30 -1.74 -14.23
N LEU A 43 6.78 -2.39 -13.16
CA LEU A 43 6.36 -2.09 -11.78
C LEU A 43 6.61 -0.61 -11.44
N LEU A 44 7.81 -0.10 -11.73
CA LEU A 44 8.16 1.29 -11.43
C LEU A 44 7.28 2.30 -12.19
N LYS A 45 6.89 2.00 -13.44
CA LYS A 45 5.95 2.84 -14.19
C LYS A 45 4.54 2.80 -13.60
N LEU A 46 4.08 1.62 -13.18
CA LEU A 46 2.77 1.44 -12.55
C LEU A 46 2.69 2.13 -11.20
N GLU A 47 3.74 2.04 -10.38
CA GLU A 47 3.84 2.75 -9.10
C GLU A 47 3.73 4.25 -9.30
N LYS A 48 4.52 4.84 -10.21
CA LYS A 48 4.43 6.28 -10.53
C LYS A 48 3.06 6.69 -11.06
N ALA A 49 2.45 5.88 -11.91
CA ALA A 49 1.11 6.15 -12.43
C ALA A 49 0.05 6.09 -11.31
N ALA A 50 0.17 5.12 -10.40
CA ALA A 50 -0.71 4.99 -9.24
C ALA A 50 -0.51 6.15 -8.24
N GLU A 51 0.72 6.62 -8.04
CA GLU A 51 1.02 7.82 -7.24
C GLU A 51 0.35 9.06 -7.84
N SER A 52 0.54 9.30 -9.14
CA SER A 52 -0.05 10.43 -9.86
C SER A 52 -1.59 10.41 -9.81
N GLN A 53 -2.19 9.25 -10.09
CA GLN A 53 -3.65 9.07 -10.00
C GLN A 53 -4.16 9.17 -8.56
N GLY A 54 -3.37 8.71 -7.59
CA GLY A 54 -3.64 8.82 -6.17
C GLY A 54 -3.72 10.29 -5.74
N GLU A 55 -2.78 11.13 -6.16
CA GLU A 55 -2.74 12.56 -5.84
C GLU A 55 -3.91 13.34 -6.45
N GLU A 56 -4.29 13.05 -7.69
CA GLU A 56 -5.44 13.70 -8.34
C GLU A 56 -6.77 13.26 -7.71
N THR A 57 -6.93 11.95 -7.47
CA THR A 57 -8.09 11.40 -6.76
C THR A 57 -8.19 11.96 -5.34
N PHE A 58 -7.05 12.13 -4.67
CA PHE A 58 -6.96 12.72 -3.34
C PHE A 58 -7.36 14.19 -3.36
N SER A 59 -6.92 14.95 -4.34
CA SER A 59 -7.25 16.37 -4.50
C SER A 59 -8.73 16.61 -4.75
N ILE A 60 -9.36 15.79 -5.61
CA ILE A 60 -10.81 15.83 -5.86
C ILE A 60 -11.58 15.49 -4.59
N TRP A 61 -11.17 14.42 -3.89
CA TRP A 61 -11.79 14.01 -2.64
C TRP A 61 -11.64 15.05 -1.52
N LEU A 62 -10.46 15.64 -1.38
CA LEU A 62 -10.17 16.72 -0.44
C LEU A 62 -11.08 17.92 -0.69
N THR A 63 -11.27 18.28 -1.96
CA THR A 63 -12.13 19.38 -2.36
C THR A 63 -13.56 19.12 -1.89
N ARG A 64 -14.10 17.92 -2.19
CA ARG A 64 -15.44 17.51 -1.78
C ARG A 64 -15.62 17.50 -0.26
N MET A 65 -14.66 16.93 0.48
CA MET A 65 -14.71 16.93 1.95
C MET A 65 -14.69 18.32 2.57
N ARG A 66 -13.97 19.26 1.96
CA ARG A 66 -13.89 20.63 2.47
C ARG A 66 -15.15 21.41 2.19
N THR A 67 -15.84 21.12 1.10
CA THR A 67 -17.06 21.84 0.69
C THR A 67 -18.32 21.23 1.29
N ASP A 68 -18.31 19.93 1.54
CA ASP A 68 -19.48 19.17 1.99
C ASP A 68 -19.21 18.42 3.30
N GLY A 69 -19.84 18.89 4.38
CA GLY A 69 -19.78 18.26 5.70
C GLY A 69 -20.45 16.89 5.76
N GLU A 70 -21.36 16.57 4.83
CA GLU A 70 -22.01 15.26 4.76
C GLU A 70 -21.02 14.16 4.39
N SER A 71 -20.02 14.47 3.58
CA SER A 71 -18.94 13.55 3.22
C SER A 71 -18.14 13.10 4.46
N LEU A 72 -17.89 14.00 5.42
CA LEU A 72 -17.26 13.65 6.70
C LEU A 72 -18.18 12.78 7.56
N LYS A 73 -19.47 13.13 7.62
CA LYS A 73 -20.49 12.36 8.34
C LYS A 73 -20.65 10.95 7.79
N ALA A 74 -20.57 10.77 6.47
CA ALA A 74 -20.61 9.47 5.81
C ALA A 74 -19.39 8.61 6.19
N LEU A 75 -18.19 9.18 6.18
CA LEU A 75 -16.98 8.49 6.63
C LEU A 75 -17.12 8.03 8.08
N ARG A 76 -17.59 8.91 8.97
CA ARG A 76 -17.82 8.60 10.38
C ARG A 76 -18.78 7.41 10.55
N LYS A 77 -19.90 7.43 9.81
CA LYS A 77 -20.88 6.34 9.82
C LYS A 77 -20.31 5.03 9.29
N LYS A 78 -19.48 5.07 8.23
CA LYS A 78 -18.78 3.88 7.69
C LYS A 78 -17.91 3.22 8.77
N LEU A 79 -17.25 4.02 9.59
CA LEU A 79 -16.42 3.55 10.70
C LEU A 79 -17.21 3.21 11.97
N ALA A 80 -18.54 3.37 11.96
CA ALA A 80 -19.43 3.09 13.09
C ALA A 80 -19.05 3.79 14.42
N ILE A 81 -18.55 5.03 14.32
CA ILE A 81 -18.11 5.84 15.48
C ILE A 81 -18.98 7.10 15.67
N SER A 82 -18.98 7.64 16.88
CA SER A 82 -19.63 8.89 17.26
C SER A 82 -18.79 10.13 16.89
N GLN A 83 -19.40 11.33 16.94
CA GLN A 83 -18.66 12.57 16.70
C GLN A 83 -17.56 12.81 17.74
N LYS A 84 -17.78 12.38 19.00
CA LYS A 84 -16.79 12.49 20.08
C LYS A 84 -15.60 11.57 19.82
N GLU A 85 -15.86 10.33 19.41
CA GLU A 85 -14.82 9.36 19.07
C GLU A 85 -14.03 9.78 17.83
N LEU A 86 -14.70 10.32 16.81
CA LEU A 86 -14.01 10.91 15.67
C LEU A 86 -13.07 12.05 16.09
N ALA A 87 -13.49 12.86 17.06
CA ALA A 87 -12.66 13.93 17.60
C ALA A 87 -11.42 13.40 18.35
N ILE A 88 -11.58 12.30 19.12
CA ILE A 88 -10.47 11.60 19.79
C ILE A 88 -9.50 11.01 18.77
N LEU A 89 -10.00 10.40 17.69
CA LEU A 89 -9.16 9.87 16.61
C LEU A 89 -8.37 10.97 15.91
N LEU A 90 -8.99 12.13 15.69
CA LEU A 90 -8.39 13.28 15.01
C LEU A 90 -7.56 14.19 15.93
N ASP A 91 -7.52 13.92 17.24
CA ASP A 91 -6.95 14.81 18.26
C ASP A 91 -7.47 16.24 18.11
N THR A 92 -8.79 16.39 18.14
CA THR A 92 -9.48 17.69 18.04
C THR A 92 -10.66 17.77 19.01
N ASN A 93 -11.27 18.95 19.11
CA ASN A 93 -12.42 19.15 19.97
C ASN A 93 -13.71 18.59 19.30
N PRO A 94 -14.57 17.84 20.01
CA PRO A 94 -15.87 17.39 19.50
C PRO A 94 -16.73 18.51 18.90
N ALA A 95 -16.68 19.72 19.46
CA ALA A 95 -17.39 20.89 18.93
C ALA A 95 -16.90 21.28 17.53
N THR A 96 -15.60 21.09 17.25
CA THR A 96 -15.00 21.34 15.93
C THR A 96 -15.52 20.34 14.90
N VAL A 97 -15.61 19.06 15.25
CA VAL A 97 -16.18 18.01 14.38
C VAL A 97 -17.64 18.31 14.06
N ASN A 98 -18.44 18.72 15.04
CA ASN A 98 -19.83 19.12 14.81
C ASN A 98 -19.94 20.31 13.83
N ARG A 99 -19.08 21.32 13.98
CA ARG A 99 -19.04 22.47 13.05
C ARG A 99 -18.62 22.07 11.63
N TRP A 100 -17.75 21.07 11.48
CA TRP A 100 -17.37 20.53 10.18
C TRP A 100 -18.51 19.73 9.53
N GLU A 101 -19.12 18.78 10.26
CA GLU A 101 -20.22 17.96 9.72
C GLU A 101 -21.47 18.78 9.38
N SER A 102 -21.70 19.90 10.08
CA SER A 102 -22.80 20.82 9.80
C SER A 102 -22.50 21.84 8.69
N GLY A 103 -21.29 21.84 8.13
CA GLY A 103 -20.87 22.80 7.10
C GLY A 103 -20.64 24.23 7.59
N ARG A 104 -20.79 24.50 8.89
CA ARG A 104 -20.58 25.84 9.49
C ARG A 104 -19.13 26.30 9.41
N VAL A 105 -18.18 25.36 9.41
CA VAL A 105 -16.74 25.66 9.33
C VAL A 105 -16.10 24.77 8.28
N ARG A 106 -15.32 25.41 7.39
CA ARG A 106 -14.55 24.71 6.37
C ARG A 106 -13.35 23.99 7.00
N LEU A 107 -13.10 22.75 6.58
CA LEU A 107 -11.93 21.99 7.03
C LEU A 107 -10.62 22.63 6.55
N SER A 108 -9.62 22.66 7.43
CA SER A 108 -8.26 23.09 7.09
C SER A 108 -7.51 21.98 6.33
N ARG A 109 -6.41 22.32 5.63
CA ARG A 109 -5.57 21.34 4.94
C ARG A 109 -5.03 20.27 5.91
N LYS A 110 -4.51 20.72 7.06
CA LYS A 110 -4.00 19.85 8.14
C LYS A 110 -5.07 18.89 8.67
N SER A 111 -6.30 19.38 8.84
CA SER A 111 -7.42 18.55 9.29
C SER A 111 -7.77 17.47 8.26
N CYS A 112 -7.71 17.82 6.97
CA CYS A 112 -7.99 16.86 5.92
C CYS A 112 -6.92 15.77 5.81
N GLU A 113 -5.65 16.10 6.01
CA GLU A 113 -4.55 15.11 6.08
C GLU A 113 -4.77 14.10 7.21
N LYS A 114 -5.25 14.56 8.37
CA LYS A 114 -5.63 13.66 9.48
C LYS A 114 -6.80 12.74 9.09
N ILE A 115 -7.82 13.29 8.43
CA ILE A 115 -8.99 12.52 7.98
C ILE A 115 -8.61 11.50 6.89
N ALA A 116 -7.67 11.85 6.02
CA ALA A 116 -7.14 10.95 4.99
C ALA A 116 -6.54 9.68 5.59
N LYS A 117 -5.74 9.83 6.67
CA LYS A 117 -5.18 8.70 7.41
C LYS A 117 -6.28 7.81 7.98
N ILE A 118 -7.32 8.41 8.54
CA ILE A 118 -8.47 7.67 9.10
C ILE A 118 -9.28 6.96 8.01
N ARG A 119 -9.41 7.55 6.81
CA ARG A 119 -10.14 6.94 5.70
C ARG A 119 -9.54 5.60 5.28
N ALA A 120 -8.24 5.43 5.42
CA ALA A 120 -7.55 4.18 5.11
C ALA A 120 -7.83 3.07 6.14
N LEU A 121 -8.35 3.41 7.33
CA LEU A 121 -8.62 2.44 8.38
C LEU A 121 -9.90 1.65 8.12
N SER A 122 -9.87 0.39 8.54
CA SER A 122 -11.06 -0.43 8.74
C SER A 122 -11.79 -0.05 10.04
N THR A 123 -13.05 -0.47 10.13
CA THR A 123 -13.86 -0.30 11.35
C THR A 123 -13.18 -0.92 12.58
N SER A 124 -12.59 -2.10 12.44
CA SER A 124 -11.89 -2.79 13.54
C SER A 124 -10.69 -1.99 14.05
N GLU A 125 -9.86 -1.50 13.13
CA GLU A 125 -8.66 -0.71 13.46
C GLU A 125 -9.02 0.61 14.13
N ALA A 126 -10.05 1.31 13.64
CA ALA A 126 -10.53 2.54 14.25
C ALA A 126 -10.96 2.33 15.71
N HIS A 127 -11.68 1.23 15.99
CA HIS A 127 -12.10 0.89 17.36
C HIS A 127 -10.91 0.46 18.24
N GLN A 128 -9.91 -0.21 17.68
CA GLN A 128 -8.69 -0.58 18.41
C GLN A 128 -7.93 0.66 18.87
N ILE A 129 -7.71 1.62 17.97
CA ILE A 129 -7.04 2.89 18.30
C ILE A 129 -7.83 3.67 19.35
N LEU A 130 -9.16 3.68 19.25
CA LEU A 130 -10.01 4.31 20.25
C LEU A 130 -9.83 3.67 21.63
N ARG A 131 -9.84 2.33 21.72
CA ARG A 131 -9.60 1.62 22.99
C ARG A 131 -8.27 2.01 23.61
N GLU A 132 -7.20 2.03 22.82
CA GLU A 132 -5.86 2.42 23.28
C GLU A 132 -5.85 3.86 23.82
N LYS A 133 -6.44 4.81 23.09
CA LYS A 133 -6.54 6.21 23.53
C LYS A 133 -7.40 6.37 24.80
N TYR A 134 -8.50 5.62 24.94
CA TYR A 134 -9.33 5.66 26.14
C TYR A 134 -8.62 5.11 27.38
N ILE A 135 -7.80 4.07 27.24
CA ILE A 135 -7.01 3.51 28.34
C ILE A 135 -5.96 4.52 28.83
N LEU A 136 -5.31 5.23 27.91
CA LEU A 136 -4.34 6.27 28.25
C LEU A 136 -4.98 7.46 29.00
N GLN A 137 -6.20 7.85 28.61
CA GLN A 137 -6.94 8.93 29.28
C GLN A 137 -7.40 8.56 30.70
N LYS A 138 -7.56 7.27 31.03
CA LYS A 138 -7.94 6.81 32.39
C LYS A 138 -6.75 6.58 33.32
N LYS A 139 -5.53 6.47 32.78
CA LYS A 139 -4.29 6.28 33.56
C LYS A 139 -3.66 7.58 34.05
N THR A 140 -4.15 8.72 33.54
CA THR A 140 -3.68 10.07 33.88
C THR A 140 -4.71 10.72 34.81
#